data_AF-A0A1I5PPJ0-F1
#
_entry.id   AF-A0A1I5PPJ0-F1
#
_cell.length_a   1.000
_cell.length_b   1.000
_cell.length_c   1.000
_cell.angle_alpha   90.00
_cell.angle_beta   90.00
_cell.angle_gamma   90.00
#
_symmetry.space_group_name_H-M   'P 1'
#
loop_
_entity.id
_entity.type
_entity.pdbx_description
1 polymer ?
#
loop_
_entity_poly.entity_id
_entity_poly.type
_entity_poly.pdbx_seq_one_letter_code
_entity_poly.pdbx_strand_id
1 'polypeptide(L)'
;MTPTKYVLDGQQRITVIYSALGAAAAETGFSPIYDLRKEEFATEPENREKHHFPLRFAYRTTDLLNFRTELQRLEDSGELQERLDSLIGAVTGYRIPVVELRDLSVEEVCPIFERINSSGTRLSTFDLVAAATWSQTFDLADHAQTISDELKPKGFAGITNETILKCISAQLISSVKKEDVLKLREQEEGKIESATSETKEALRKTIDYLQKDFGIQAMSFMPYDAHMICMRKIFSEEKNLTAVQNRRLRQWFWRTAFSQHFRGASEAFVTSSIGSAIAWILRGEGAADHFGQAPKADAIRSTKFHFRAAIAKAFVIALAKSGPRNITNGAAVDLVDALSTYNNKQYHHIYPQAWLKAEKITNIDSLSNICMLSASQNNKVSDTPPHEYLPAAINELASEAEGVFASNLMPSPEVTDYSTLTYDDFLAARSEEIARHVESLCNGDL
;
A
#
# COMPACT_ATOMS: atom_id res chain seq x y z
N MET A 1 34.69 -7.30 -17.56
CA MET A 1 34.20 -7.44 -18.96
C MET A 1 32.77 -6.95 -18.96
N THR A 2 32.45 -5.93 -19.75
CA THR A 2 31.07 -5.49 -19.97
C THR A 2 30.26 -6.63 -20.58
N PRO A 3 28.97 -6.79 -20.23
CA PRO A 3 28.12 -7.78 -20.89
C PRO A 3 28.08 -7.49 -22.40
N THR A 4 28.39 -8.48 -23.22
CA THR A 4 28.36 -8.34 -24.69
C THR A 4 26.95 -8.50 -25.26
N LYS A 5 25.98 -9.00 -24.46
CA LYS A 5 24.58 -9.21 -24.85
C LYS A 5 23.66 -9.04 -23.65
N TYR A 6 22.49 -8.42 -23.86
CA TYR A 6 21.42 -8.29 -22.86
C TYR A 6 20.28 -9.25 -23.21
N VAL A 7 19.67 -9.86 -22.19
CA VAL A 7 18.48 -10.70 -22.35
C VAL A 7 17.24 -9.81 -22.25
N LEU A 8 16.59 -9.59 -23.38
CA LEU A 8 15.39 -8.77 -23.49
C LEU A 8 14.13 -9.50 -23.03
N ASP A 9 14.00 -10.78 -23.33
CA ASP A 9 12.90 -11.62 -22.86
C ASP A 9 13.42 -13.03 -22.61
N GLY A 10 12.74 -13.75 -21.71
CA GLY A 10 13.08 -15.13 -21.39
C GLY A 10 14.17 -15.29 -20.33
N GLN A 11 14.55 -14.23 -19.60
CA GLN A 11 15.52 -14.33 -18.49
C GLN A 11 15.12 -15.43 -17.51
N GLN A 12 13.88 -15.44 -17.03
CA GLN A 12 13.38 -16.49 -16.12
C GLN A 12 13.50 -17.88 -16.75
N ARG A 13 13.18 -18.02 -18.04
CA ARG A 13 13.27 -19.30 -18.76
C ARG A 13 14.72 -19.77 -18.88
N ILE A 14 15.65 -18.88 -19.22
CA ILE A 14 17.08 -19.17 -19.29
C ILE A 14 17.60 -19.57 -17.91
N THR A 15 17.20 -18.86 -16.85
CA THR A 15 17.59 -19.18 -15.47
C THR A 15 17.11 -20.57 -15.06
N VAL A 16 15.86 -20.93 -15.35
CA VAL A 16 15.31 -22.25 -15.04
C VAL A 16 16.03 -23.35 -15.84
N ILE A 17 16.24 -23.16 -17.14
CA ILE A 17 16.95 -24.11 -18.01
C ILE A 17 18.38 -24.32 -17.51
N TYR A 18 19.10 -23.22 -17.23
CA TYR A 18 20.45 -23.29 -16.68
C TYR A 18 20.48 -24.02 -15.34
N SER A 19 19.59 -23.66 -14.41
CA SER A 19 19.52 -24.28 -13.09
C SER A 19 19.23 -25.78 -13.17
N ALA A 20 18.33 -26.20 -14.06
CA ALA A 20 17.91 -27.59 -14.22
C ALA A 20 18.93 -28.47 -14.98
N LEU A 21 19.65 -27.93 -15.97
CA LEU A 21 20.44 -28.72 -16.92
C LEU A 21 21.94 -28.39 -16.93
N GLY A 22 22.32 -27.17 -16.55
CA GLY A 22 23.70 -26.66 -16.70
C GLY A 22 24.44 -26.38 -15.38
N ALA A 23 23.70 -26.12 -14.30
CA ALA A 23 24.26 -25.84 -12.98
C ALA A 23 25.07 -27.03 -12.43
N ALA A 24 26.09 -26.73 -11.62
CA ALA A 24 26.86 -27.77 -10.95
C ALA A 24 25.96 -28.55 -9.97
N ALA A 25 26.29 -29.82 -9.70
CA ALA A 25 25.46 -30.66 -8.82
C ALA A 25 25.27 -30.07 -7.40
N ALA A 26 26.27 -29.33 -6.89
CA ALA A 26 26.23 -28.71 -5.57
C ALA A 26 25.60 -27.30 -5.54
N GLU A 27 25.25 -26.71 -6.69
CA GLU A 27 24.65 -25.37 -6.73
C GLU A 27 23.18 -25.39 -6.30
N THR A 28 22.79 -24.41 -5.48
CA THR A 28 21.40 -24.19 -5.07
C THR A 28 20.53 -23.79 -6.26
N GLY A 29 19.26 -24.20 -6.26
CA GLY A 29 18.29 -23.82 -7.30
C GLY A 29 17.39 -24.99 -7.67
N PHE A 30 16.79 -24.94 -8.87
CA PHE A 30 15.98 -26.02 -9.39
C PHE A 30 16.88 -27.24 -9.71
N SER A 31 16.57 -28.39 -9.13
CA SER A 31 17.24 -29.67 -9.42
C SER A 31 16.19 -30.75 -9.73
N PRO A 32 15.51 -30.68 -10.89
CA PRO A 32 14.52 -31.69 -11.24
C PRO A 32 15.19 -33.03 -11.53
N ILE A 33 14.49 -34.10 -11.19
CA ILE A 33 14.82 -35.47 -11.55
C ILE A 33 13.76 -36.01 -12.51
N TYR A 34 14.12 -37.06 -13.25
CA TYR A 34 13.19 -37.84 -14.04
C TYR A 34 13.14 -39.26 -13.47
N ASP A 35 11.94 -39.68 -13.07
CA ASP A 35 11.70 -41.04 -12.61
C ASP A 35 11.57 -41.95 -13.84
N LEU A 36 12.60 -42.75 -14.10
CA LEU A 36 12.61 -43.63 -15.27
C LEU A 36 11.56 -44.74 -15.22
N ARG A 37 11.03 -45.10 -14.04
CA ARG A 37 9.99 -46.13 -13.92
C ARG A 37 8.59 -45.56 -14.15
N LYS A 38 8.34 -44.36 -13.65
CA LYS A 38 7.06 -43.66 -13.83
C LYS A 38 6.98 -42.82 -15.10
N GLU A 39 8.13 -42.53 -15.71
CA GLU A 39 8.25 -41.64 -16.88
C GLU A 39 7.80 -40.20 -16.60
N GLU A 40 8.01 -39.74 -15.36
CA GLU A 40 7.54 -38.45 -14.86
C GLU A 40 8.69 -37.58 -14.33
N PHE A 41 8.57 -36.26 -14.49
CA PHE A 41 9.45 -35.30 -13.84
C PHE A 41 9.02 -35.07 -12.39
N ALA A 42 9.98 -34.99 -11.48
CA ALA A 42 9.74 -34.71 -10.07
C ALA A 42 10.80 -33.76 -9.49
N THR A 43 10.49 -33.17 -8.34
CA THR A 43 11.49 -32.51 -7.50
C THR A 43 12.40 -33.55 -6.87
N GLU A 44 13.68 -33.21 -6.64
CA GLU A 44 14.62 -34.14 -6.04
C GLU A 44 14.16 -34.58 -4.63
N PRO A 45 13.94 -35.89 -4.40
CA PRO A 45 13.50 -36.41 -3.10
C PRO A 45 14.68 -36.49 -2.10
N GLU A 46 14.37 -36.50 -0.80
CA GLU A 46 15.40 -36.65 0.26
C GLU A 46 16.22 -37.95 0.10
N ASN A 47 15.56 -39.03 -0.32
CA ASN A 47 16.21 -40.32 -0.62
C ASN A 47 16.05 -40.62 -2.11
N ARG A 48 17.10 -40.34 -2.88
CA ARG A 48 17.12 -40.59 -4.33
C ARG A 48 17.31 -42.07 -4.62
N GLU A 49 16.41 -42.63 -5.42
CA GLU A 49 16.56 -44.00 -5.92
C GLU A 49 17.46 -44.07 -7.15
N LYS A 50 18.03 -45.25 -7.44
CA LYS A 50 18.95 -45.45 -8.57
C LYS A 50 18.31 -45.22 -9.95
N HIS A 51 16.98 -45.30 -10.05
CA HIS A 51 16.24 -45.06 -11.28
C HIS A 51 15.78 -43.60 -11.41
N HIS A 52 16.07 -42.73 -10.44
CA HIS A 52 15.82 -41.29 -10.51
C HIS A 52 17.00 -40.61 -11.17
N PHE A 53 16.83 -40.21 -12.43
CA PHE A 53 17.86 -39.55 -13.21
C PHE A 53 17.88 -38.04 -12.94
N PRO A 54 18.99 -37.47 -12.41
CA PRO A 54 19.10 -36.02 -12.23
C PRO A 54 19.29 -35.31 -13.57
N LEU A 55 18.43 -34.33 -13.90
CA LEU A 55 18.52 -33.69 -15.21
C LEU A 55 19.80 -32.88 -15.42
N ARG A 56 20.47 -32.44 -14.34
CA ARG A 56 21.79 -31.80 -14.40
C ARG A 56 22.88 -32.69 -14.99
N PHE A 57 22.63 -34.00 -15.10
CA PHE A 57 23.58 -34.94 -15.71
C PHE A 57 23.42 -35.02 -17.23
N ALA A 58 22.33 -34.49 -17.80
CA ALA A 58 21.98 -34.66 -19.22
C ALA A 58 23.08 -34.21 -20.20
N TYR A 59 23.80 -33.12 -19.88
CA TYR A 59 24.90 -32.60 -20.70
C TYR A 59 26.29 -32.91 -20.12
N ARG A 60 26.38 -33.74 -19.07
CA ARG A 60 27.63 -34.06 -18.38
C ARG A 60 28.00 -35.52 -18.65
N THR A 61 28.84 -35.72 -19.66
CA THR A 61 29.22 -37.05 -20.17
C THR A 61 29.63 -38.03 -19.07
N THR A 62 30.51 -37.62 -18.15
CA THR A 62 30.98 -38.50 -17.07
C THR A 62 29.87 -38.91 -16.12
N ASP A 63 29.01 -37.97 -15.70
CA ASP A 63 27.92 -38.25 -14.77
C ASP A 63 26.85 -39.15 -15.40
N LEU A 64 26.54 -38.91 -16.68
CA LEU A 64 25.62 -39.75 -17.45
C LEU A 64 26.14 -41.20 -17.57
N LEU A 65 27.43 -41.38 -17.86
CA LEU A 65 28.04 -42.72 -17.96
C LEU A 65 28.08 -43.44 -16.61
N ASN A 66 28.38 -42.71 -15.53
CA ASN A 66 28.34 -43.26 -14.17
C ASN A 66 26.92 -43.71 -13.82
N PHE A 67 25.90 -42.89 -14.11
CA PHE A 67 24.51 -43.23 -13.87
C PHE A 67 24.07 -44.48 -14.67
N ARG A 68 24.46 -44.59 -15.94
CA ARG A 68 24.22 -45.80 -16.74
C ARG A 68 24.83 -47.06 -16.10
N THR A 69 26.04 -46.93 -15.57
CA THR A 69 26.72 -48.04 -14.87
C THR A 69 25.97 -48.44 -13.60
N GLU A 70 25.36 -47.47 -12.89
CA GLU A 70 24.53 -47.77 -11.71
C GLU A 70 23.21 -48.43 -12.08
N LEU A 71 22.57 -48.02 -13.18
CA LEU A 71 21.34 -48.64 -13.70
C LEU A 71 21.52 -50.12 -14.03
N GLN A 72 22.70 -50.53 -14.53
CA GLN A 72 23.00 -51.94 -14.84
C GLN A 72 22.88 -52.88 -13.63
N ARG A 73 22.89 -52.34 -12.40
CA ARG A 73 22.72 -53.11 -11.16
C ARG A 73 21.25 -53.40 -10.82
N LEU A 74 20.30 -52.91 -11.61
CA LEU A 74 18.87 -53.15 -11.44
C LEU A 74 18.39 -54.26 -12.36
N GLU A 75 17.37 -55.01 -11.93
CA GLU A 75 16.80 -56.13 -12.69
C GLU A 75 16.15 -55.66 -14.01
N ASP A 76 15.53 -54.48 -13.99
CA ASP A 76 14.86 -53.81 -15.10
C ASP A 76 15.79 -52.91 -15.95
N SER A 77 17.11 -53.11 -15.85
CA SER A 77 18.12 -52.21 -16.44
C SER A 77 18.02 -52.00 -17.96
N GLY A 78 17.55 -53.00 -18.71
CA GLY A 78 17.37 -52.88 -20.17
C GLY A 78 16.31 -51.83 -20.52
N GLU A 79 15.13 -51.94 -19.90
CA GLU A 79 14.02 -51.00 -20.10
C GLU A 79 14.37 -49.59 -19.60
N LEU A 80 15.01 -49.48 -18.42
CA LEU A 80 15.43 -48.19 -17.87
C LEU A 80 16.46 -47.47 -18.75
N GLN A 81 17.36 -48.21 -19.41
CA GLN A 81 18.31 -47.61 -20.35
C GLN A 81 17.63 -47.12 -21.63
N GLU A 82 16.66 -47.84 -22.19
CA GLU A 82 15.88 -47.37 -23.35
C GLU A 82 15.09 -46.09 -23.04
N ARG A 83 14.50 -46.02 -21.84
CA ARG A 83 13.80 -44.82 -21.36
C ARG A 83 14.74 -43.65 -21.13
N LEU A 84 15.92 -43.90 -20.57
CA LEU A 84 16.96 -42.88 -20.41
C LEU A 84 17.43 -42.35 -21.77
N ASP A 85 17.65 -43.22 -22.76
CA ASP A 85 18.05 -42.82 -24.11
C ASP A 85 16.98 -41.96 -24.80
N SER A 86 15.72 -42.33 -24.63
CA SER A 86 14.58 -41.55 -25.13
C SER A 86 14.52 -40.16 -24.49
N LEU A 87 14.70 -40.07 -23.16
CA LEU A 87 14.75 -38.80 -22.43
C LEU A 87 15.92 -37.92 -22.91
N ILE A 88 17.13 -38.48 -22.97
CA ILE A 88 18.32 -37.72 -23.41
C ILE A 88 18.15 -37.24 -24.85
N GLY A 89 17.64 -38.08 -25.74
CA GLY A 89 17.33 -37.70 -27.12
C GLY A 89 16.34 -36.53 -27.19
N ALA A 90 15.27 -36.57 -26.40
CA ALA A 90 14.29 -35.50 -26.34
C ALA A 90 14.88 -34.18 -25.80
N VAL A 91 15.62 -34.25 -24.69
CA VAL A 91 16.22 -33.07 -24.04
C VAL A 91 17.30 -32.44 -24.93
N THR A 92 18.23 -33.24 -25.43
CA THR A 92 19.37 -32.74 -26.23
C THR A 92 18.99 -32.37 -27.66
N GLY A 93 17.92 -32.97 -28.21
CA GLY A 93 17.41 -32.69 -29.55
C GLY A 93 16.51 -31.45 -29.62
N TYR A 94 16.00 -30.96 -28.49
CA TYR A 94 15.09 -29.82 -28.47
C TYR A 94 15.81 -28.52 -28.85
N ARG A 95 15.31 -27.84 -29.90
CA ARG A 95 15.86 -26.56 -30.36
C ARG A 95 15.12 -25.39 -29.73
N ILE A 96 15.85 -24.53 -29.04
CA ILE A 96 15.31 -23.29 -28.47
C ILE A 96 15.50 -22.16 -29.51
N PRO A 97 14.41 -21.51 -29.97
CA PRO A 97 14.53 -20.36 -30.85
C PRO A 97 15.12 -19.17 -30.08
N VAL A 98 16.13 -18.53 -30.67
CA VAL A 98 16.75 -17.31 -30.13
C VAL A 98 16.65 -16.21 -31.18
N VAL A 99 16.06 -15.08 -30.79
CA VAL A 99 16.01 -13.87 -31.62
C VAL A 99 17.06 -12.90 -31.09
N GLU A 100 18.08 -12.62 -31.89
CA GLU A 100 19.11 -11.65 -31.56
C GLU A 100 18.79 -10.32 -32.26
N LEU A 101 18.61 -9.28 -31.46
CA LEU A 101 18.43 -7.91 -31.95
C LEU A 101 19.78 -7.19 -31.87
N ARG A 102 20.16 -6.54 -32.97
CA ARG A 102 21.45 -5.84 -33.11
C ARG A 102 21.20 -4.37 -33.42
N ASP A 103 22.14 -3.53 -33.03
CA ASP A 103 22.18 -2.10 -33.38
C ASP A 103 20.93 -1.30 -32.95
N LEU A 104 20.35 -1.65 -31.79
CA LEU A 104 19.23 -0.92 -31.20
C LEU A 104 19.69 0.03 -30.10
N SER A 105 19.09 1.22 -30.05
CA SER A 105 19.22 2.13 -28.91
C SER A 105 18.37 1.66 -27.72
N VAL A 106 18.67 2.14 -26.51
CA VAL A 106 17.88 1.82 -25.30
C VAL A 106 16.42 2.28 -25.49
N GLU A 107 16.21 3.40 -26.17
CA GLU A 107 14.89 3.95 -26.48
C GLU A 107 14.09 3.07 -27.45
N GLU A 108 14.74 2.35 -28.35
CA GLU A 108 14.13 1.39 -29.27
C GLU A 108 13.87 0.03 -28.62
N VAL A 109 14.70 -0.33 -27.65
CA VAL A 109 14.59 -1.58 -26.87
C VAL A 109 13.36 -1.56 -25.96
N CYS A 110 13.06 -0.44 -25.30
CA CYS A 110 11.92 -0.33 -24.36
C CYS A 110 10.55 -0.66 -25.00
N PRO A 111 10.15 -0.12 -26.17
CA PRO A 111 8.89 -0.49 -26.81
C PRO A 111 8.81 -1.96 -27.24
N ILE A 112 9.94 -2.56 -27.63
CA ILE A 112 10.01 -3.99 -27.97
C ILE A 112 9.80 -4.81 -26.70
N PHE A 113 10.47 -4.45 -25.62
CA PHE A 113 10.31 -5.06 -24.30
C PHE A 113 8.87 -4.95 -23.77
N GLU A 114 8.26 -3.77 -23.87
CA GLU A 114 6.85 -3.50 -23.53
C GLU A 114 5.89 -4.36 -24.34
N ARG A 115 6.11 -4.47 -25.66
CA ARG A 115 5.23 -5.22 -26.55
C ARG A 115 5.33 -6.72 -26.31
N ILE A 116 6.53 -7.24 -26.08
CA ILE A 116 6.74 -8.66 -25.76
C ILE A 116 6.13 -9.02 -24.41
N ASN A 117 6.28 -8.16 -23.40
CA ASN A 117 5.70 -8.37 -22.06
C ASN A 117 4.22 -7.99 -21.93
N SER A 118 3.57 -7.52 -23.01
CA SER A 118 2.19 -7.05 -22.98
C SER A 118 1.16 -8.17 -22.75
N SER A 119 1.51 -9.42 -23.04
CA SER A 119 0.72 -10.63 -22.73
C SER A 119 1.04 -11.24 -21.35
N GLY A 120 2.11 -10.78 -20.69
CA GLY A 120 2.54 -11.17 -19.35
C GLY A 120 2.23 -10.11 -18.28
N THR A 121 3.08 -9.99 -17.26
CA THR A 121 2.98 -8.92 -16.25
C THR A 121 3.25 -7.57 -16.94
N ARG A 122 2.23 -6.71 -17.01
CA ARG A 122 2.38 -5.37 -17.59
C ARG A 122 3.41 -4.57 -16.80
N LEU A 123 4.40 -4.04 -17.51
CA LEU A 123 5.36 -3.10 -16.96
C LEU A 123 4.63 -1.83 -16.51
N SER A 124 4.93 -1.41 -15.30
CA SER A 124 4.46 -0.13 -14.76
C SER A 124 5.26 1.03 -15.35
N THR A 125 4.75 2.26 -15.22
CA THR A 125 5.52 3.46 -15.60
C THR A 125 6.84 3.51 -14.84
N PHE A 126 6.84 3.04 -13.59
CA PHE A 126 8.05 2.87 -12.80
C PHE A 126 9.09 1.99 -13.46
N ASP A 127 8.72 0.78 -13.88
CA ASP A 127 9.67 -0.17 -14.46
C ASP A 127 10.34 0.38 -15.72
N LEU A 128 9.57 1.11 -16.53
CA LEU A 128 10.07 1.74 -17.76
C LEU A 128 11.07 2.85 -17.47
N VAL A 129 10.77 3.74 -16.51
CA VAL A 129 11.69 4.82 -16.15
C VAL A 129 12.93 4.26 -15.47
N ALA A 130 12.77 3.29 -14.56
CA ALA A 130 13.89 2.68 -13.85
C ALA A 130 14.86 1.95 -14.80
N ALA A 131 14.33 1.20 -15.77
CA ALA A 131 15.16 0.55 -16.78
C ALA A 131 15.88 1.56 -17.68
N ALA A 132 15.21 2.66 -18.06
CA ALA A 132 15.78 3.65 -18.98
C ALA A 132 16.80 4.58 -18.31
N THR A 133 16.74 4.78 -17.00
CA THR A 133 17.68 5.64 -16.26
C THR A 133 18.83 4.87 -15.62
N TRP A 134 18.86 3.54 -15.74
CA TRP A 134 19.90 2.70 -15.13
C TRP A 134 21.30 2.96 -15.72
N SER A 135 22.29 3.06 -14.84
CA SER A 135 23.71 3.11 -15.18
C SER A 135 24.54 2.36 -14.13
N GLN A 136 25.87 2.26 -14.33
CA GLN A 136 26.75 1.67 -13.31
C GLN A 136 26.84 2.52 -12.04
N THR A 137 26.47 3.79 -12.11
CA THR A 137 26.55 4.76 -11.00
C THR A 137 25.19 5.12 -10.43
N PHE A 138 24.09 4.82 -11.13
CA PHE A 138 22.74 5.18 -10.73
C PHE A 138 21.72 4.08 -11.02
N ASP A 139 20.94 3.73 -10.01
CA ASP A 139 19.81 2.80 -10.13
C ASP A 139 18.60 3.39 -9.39
N LEU A 140 17.58 3.78 -10.18
CA LEU A 140 16.35 4.36 -9.64
C LEU A 140 15.56 3.36 -8.78
N ALA A 141 15.62 2.06 -9.11
CA ALA A 141 14.93 1.03 -8.33
C ALA A 141 15.57 0.90 -6.94
N ASP A 142 16.90 0.87 -6.87
CA ASP A 142 17.62 0.83 -5.59
C ASP A 142 17.39 2.08 -4.75
N HIS A 143 17.32 3.25 -5.39
CA HIS A 143 17.01 4.50 -4.68
C HIS A 143 15.57 4.55 -4.17
N ALA A 144 14.59 4.12 -4.97
CA ALA A 144 13.20 4.03 -4.52
C ALA A 144 13.05 3.04 -3.36
N GLN A 145 13.74 1.90 -3.44
CA GLN A 145 13.78 0.91 -2.36
C GLN A 145 14.42 1.50 -1.10
N THR A 146 15.53 2.22 -1.23
CA THR A 146 16.19 2.93 -0.11
C THR A 146 15.24 3.93 0.55
N ILE A 147 14.49 4.72 -0.24
CA ILE A 147 13.47 5.63 0.29
C ILE A 147 12.42 4.83 1.07
N SER A 148 11.87 3.76 0.48
CA SER A 148 10.85 2.93 1.14
C SER A 148 11.35 2.34 2.47
N ASP A 149 12.57 1.81 2.49
CA ASP A 149 13.19 1.21 3.69
C ASP A 149 13.44 2.21 4.80
N GLU A 150 13.76 3.47 4.48
CA GLU A 150 13.90 4.52 5.49
C GLU A 150 12.56 5.00 6.05
N LEU A 151 11.48 4.93 5.26
CA LEU A 151 10.15 5.31 5.71
C LEU A 151 9.46 4.20 6.51
N LYS A 152 9.92 2.95 6.35
CA LYS A 152 9.39 1.77 7.03
C LYS A 152 9.42 1.86 8.57
N PRO A 153 10.52 2.27 9.25
CA PRO A 153 10.54 2.47 10.70
C PRO A 153 9.53 3.50 11.21
N LYS A 154 9.08 4.44 10.37
CA LYS A 154 8.04 5.42 10.71
C LYS A 154 6.62 4.93 10.43
N GLY A 155 6.45 3.68 9.96
CA GLY A 155 5.17 3.07 9.61
C GLY A 155 4.70 3.31 8.17
N PHE A 156 5.54 3.92 7.32
CA PHE A 156 5.18 4.32 5.95
C PHE A 156 5.67 3.33 4.87
N ALA A 157 5.91 2.06 5.24
CA ALA A 157 6.37 1.00 4.34
C ALA A 157 5.44 0.70 3.15
N GLY A 158 4.17 1.17 3.20
CA GLY A 158 3.19 0.98 2.14
C GLY A 158 3.26 1.99 1.00
N ILE A 159 4.25 2.88 0.97
CA ILE A 159 4.45 3.80 -0.15
C ILE A 159 4.89 3.02 -1.40
N THR A 160 4.22 3.26 -2.52
CA THR A 160 4.51 2.52 -3.76
C THR A 160 5.64 3.18 -4.56
N ASN A 161 6.37 2.37 -5.32
CA ASN A 161 7.37 2.85 -6.29
C ASN A 161 6.77 3.88 -7.27
N GLU A 162 5.52 3.67 -7.69
CA GLU A 162 4.78 4.62 -8.53
C GLU A 162 4.58 5.99 -7.83
N THR A 163 4.28 6.00 -6.52
CA THR A 163 4.14 7.24 -5.73
C THR A 163 5.48 7.94 -5.55
N ILE A 164 6.55 7.19 -5.29
CA ILE A 164 7.92 7.73 -5.19
C ILE A 164 8.33 8.36 -6.53
N LEU A 165 8.10 7.67 -7.64
CA LEU A 165 8.40 8.20 -8.97
C LEU A 165 7.59 9.44 -9.31
N LYS A 166 6.29 9.46 -8.98
CA LYS A 166 5.46 10.66 -9.12
C LYS A 166 5.96 11.81 -8.24
N CYS A 167 6.50 11.52 -7.07
CA CYS A 167 7.22 12.53 -6.29
C CYS A 167 8.46 13.02 -7.06
N ILE A 168 9.35 12.15 -7.50
CA ILE A 168 10.56 12.57 -8.23
C ILE A 168 10.20 13.42 -9.47
N SER A 169 9.19 13.00 -10.23
CA SER A 169 8.66 13.74 -11.38
C SER A 169 8.08 15.10 -10.98
N ALA A 170 7.29 15.18 -9.90
CA ALA A 170 6.80 16.46 -9.40
C ALA A 170 7.93 17.36 -8.84
N GLN A 171 9.07 16.81 -8.44
CA GLN A 171 10.25 17.59 -8.08
C GLN A 171 10.87 18.24 -9.30
N LEU A 172 11.20 17.42 -10.30
CA LEU A 172 12.03 17.80 -11.42
C LEU A 172 11.26 18.45 -12.57
N ILE A 173 10.06 17.92 -12.87
CA ILE A 173 9.24 18.29 -14.04
C ILE A 173 7.97 19.04 -13.61
N SER A 174 7.65 19.07 -12.31
CA SER A 174 6.42 19.69 -11.77
C SER A 174 5.12 19.09 -12.34
N SER A 175 5.14 17.80 -12.72
CA SER A 175 3.98 17.05 -13.21
C SER A 175 4.03 15.59 -12.78
N VAL A 176 2.85 14.97 -12.64
CA VAL A 176 2.68 13.53 -12.38
C VAL A 176 1.95 12.80 -13.51
N LYS A 177 1.69 13.48 -14.64
CA LYS A 177 1.13 12.85 -15.84
C LYS A 177 2.09 11.81 -16.37
N LYS A 178 1.59 10.65 -16.77
CA LYS A 178 2.39 9.56 -17.32
C LYS A 178 3.34 10.02 -18.44
N GLU A 179 2.86 10.82 -19.38
CA GLU A 179 3.67 11.35 -20.49
C GLU A 179 4.83 12.24 -20.03
N ASP A 180 4.66 12.98 -18.92
CA ASP A 180 5.69 13.82 -18.34
C ASP A 180 6.66 13.01 -17.47
N VAL A 181 6.13 12.05 -16.70
CA VAL A 181 6.94 11.11 -15.90
C VAL A 181 7.91 10.34 -16.81
N LEU A 182 7.46 9.91 -18.00
CA LEU A 182 8.32 9.23 -18.96
C LEU A 182 9.47 10.09 -19.47
N LYS A 183 9.35 11.43 -19.47
CA LYS A 183 10.44 12.35 -19.86
C LYS A 183 11.59 12.37 -18.85
N LEU A 184 11.45 11.73 -17.68
CA LEU A 184 12.57 11.53 -16.77
C LEU A 184 13.72 10.76 -17.43
N ARG A 185 13.43 9.85 -18.38
CA ARG A 185 14.45 9.12 -19.15
C ARG A 185 15.31 10.02 -20.05
N GLU A 186 14.83 11.22 -20.34
CA GLU A 186 15.50 12.21 -21.20
C GLU A 186 16.32 13.20 -20.35
N GLN A 187 16.26 13.09 -19.01
CA GLN A 187 17.00 13.97 -18.11
C GLN A 187 18.41 13.43 -17.83
N GLU A 188 19.34 14.35 -17.59
CA GLU A 188 20.69 14.01 -17.13
C GLU A 188 20.64 13.28 -15.78
N GLU A 189 21.45 12.21 -15.62
CA GLU A 189 21.54 11.38 -14.41
C GLU A 189 21.63 12.23 -13.13
N GLY A 190 22.53 13.22 -13.09
CA GLY A 190 22.72 14.08 -11.91
C GLY A 190 21.49 14.90 -11.52
N LYS A 191 20.62 15.26 -12.48
CA LYS A 191 19.35 15.95 -12.17
C LYS A 191 18.34 15.00 -11.54
N ILE A 192 18.28 13.76 -12.01
CA ILE A 192 17.42 12.71 -11.45
C ILE A 192 17.90 12.34 -10.05
N GLU A 193 19.21 12.20 -9.85
CA GLU A 193 19.81 11.92 -8.56
C GLU A 193 19.54 13.03 -7.53
N SER A 194 19.74 14.30 -7.91
CA SER A 194 19.41 15.45 -7.06
C SER A 194 17.92 15.48 -6.70
N ALA A 195 17.04 15.32 -7.71
CA ALA A 195 15.60 15.30 -7.48
C ALA A 195 15.15 14.14 -6.59
N THR A 196 15.82 12.99 -6.68
CA THR A 196 15.59 11.81 -5.83
C THR A 196 16.00 12.08 -4.38
N SER A 197 17.18 12.68 -4.19
CA SER A 197 17.67 13.09 -2.87
C SER A 197 16.78 14.15 -2.21
N GLU A 198 16.36 15.17 -2.96
CA GLU A 198 15.42 16.19 -2.48
C GLU A 198 14.05 15.60 -2.15
N THR A 199 13.58 14.65 -2.97
CA THR A 199 12.32 13.93 -2.71
C THR A 199 12.37 13.18 -1.39
N LYS A 200 13.48 12.49 -1.13
CA LYS A 200 13.73 11.75 0.11
C LYS A 200 13.66 12.66 1.33
N GLU A 201 14.36 13.80 1.33
CA GLU A 201 14.33 14.74 2.46
C GLU A 201 12.94 15.35 2.69
N ALA A 202 12.25 15.71 1.60
CA ALA A 202 10.91 16.28 1.69
C ALA A 202 9.86 15.24 2.16
N LEU A 203 10.01 13.96 1.78
CA LEU A 203 9.16 12.87 2.29
C LEU A 203 9.33 12.68 3.79
N ARG A 204 10.57 12.73 4.30
CA ARG A 204 10.82 12.65 5.75
C ARG A 204 10.09 13.75 6.51
N LYS A 205 10.17 14.99 6.02
CA LYS A 205 9.46 16.15 6.61
C LYS A 205 7.94 16.02 6.52
N THR A 206 7.44 15.52 5.39
CA THR A 206 6.02 15.26 5.19
C THR A 206 5.50 14.26 6.23
N ILE A 207 6.23 13.17 6.44
CA ILE A 207 5.86 12.14 7.40
C ILE A 207 5.94 12.65 8.84
N ASP A 208 7.00 13.38 9.19
CA ASP A 208 7.10 14.02 10.52
C ASP A 208 5.90 14.92 10.79
N TYR A 209 5.45 15.67 9.77
CA TYR A 209 4.28 16.52 9.87
C TYR A 209 2.99 15.70 10.04
N LEU A 210 2.79 14.67 9.22
CA LEU A 210 1.62 13.79 9.27
C LEU A 210 1.48 13.11 10.64
N GLN A 211 2.58 12.64 11.21
CA GLN A 211 2.60 12.03 12.54
C GLN A 211 2.33 13.05 13.64
N LYS A 212 2.95 14.24 13.57
CA LYS A 212 2.84 15.24 14.64
C LYS A 212 1.48 15.95 14.66
N ASP A 213 0.98 16.37 13.49
CA ASP A 213 -0.16 17.28 13.40
C ASP A 213 -1.50 16.54 13.27
N PHE A 214 -1.46 15.39 12.57
CA PHE A 214 -2.63 14.55 12.31
C PHE A 214 -2.59 13.20 13.04
N GLY A 215 -1.47 12.81 13.67
CA GLY A 215 -1.36 11.51 14.33
C GLY A 215 -1.27 10.32 13.38
N ILE A 216 -1.07 10.54 12.08
CA ILE A 216 -1.07 9.47 11.06
C ILE A 216 0.21 8.64 11.16
N GLN A 217 0.09 7.37 11.58
CA GLN A 217 1.23 6.47 11.79
C GLN A 217 1.53 5.54 10.62
N ALA A 218 0.68 5.47 9.59
CA ALA A 218 0.93 4.59 8.45
C ALA A 218 0.33 5.08 7.14
N MET A 219 0.94 4.66 6.03
CA MET A 219 0.46 4.96 4.66
C MET A 219 -0.99 4.54 4.43
N SER A 220 -1.45 3.46 5.06
CA SER A 220 -2.83 2.98 4.93
C SER A 220 -3.88 4.01 5.39
N PHE A 221 -3.50 4.96 6.26
CA PHE A 221 -4.37 6.02 6.77
C PHE A 221 -4.37 7.28 5.89
N MET A 222 -3.47 7.38 4.91
CA MET A 222 -3.52 8.48 3.96
C MET A 222 -4.83 8.43 3.16
N PRO A 223 -5.59 9.54 3.05
CA PRO A 223 -6.82 9.57 2.28
C PRO A 223 -6.59 9.20 0.81
N TYR A 224 -5.52 9.74 0.20
CA TYR A 224 -5.07 9.43 -1.16
C TYR A 224 -3.57 9.65 -1.30
N ASP A 225 -2.92 8.97 -2.25
CA ASP A 225 -1.50 9.19 -2.59
C ASP A 225 -1.24 10.63 -3.06
N ALA A 226 -2.23 11.28 -3.68
CA ALA A 226 -2.16 12.69 -4.06
C ALA A 226 -1.88 13.62 -2.86
N HIS A 227 -2.36 13.28 -1.65
CA HIS A 227 -2.02 14.06 -0.46
C HIS A 227 -0.52 13.99 -0.16
N MET A 228 0.07 12.79 -0.25
CA MET A 228 1.51 12.59 -0.05
C MET A 228 2.31 13.37 -1.11
N ILE A 229 1.94 13.28 -2.38
CA ILE A 229 2.62 13.98 -3.49
C ILE A 229 2.60 15.51 -3.27
N CYS A 230 1.42 16.08 -2.98
CA CYS A 230 1.27 17.52 -2.77
C CYS A 230 2.02 18.00 -1.52
N MET A 231 1.86 17.33 -0.38
CA MET A 231 2.55 17.71 0.87
C MET A 231 4.07 17.60 0.73
N ARG A 232 4.55 16.55 0.05
CA ARG A 232 5.98 16.39 -0.26
C ARG A 232 6.49 17.55 -1.09
N LYS A 233 5.76 17.98 -2.12
CA LYS A 233 6.15 19.16 -2.89
C LYS A 233 6.18 20.43 -2.03
N ILE A 234 5.19 20.63 -1.15
CA ILE A 234 5.18 21.76 -0.22
C ILE A 234 6.43 21.76 0.67
N PHE A 235 6.79 20.62 1.27
CA PHE A 235 7.97 20.51 2.14
C PHE A 235 9.31 20.51 1.38
N SER A 236 9.29 20.34 0.06
CA SER A 236 10.46 20.58 -0.78
C SER A 236 10.74 22.06 -1.00
N GLU A 237 9.70 22.90 -1.00
CA GLU A 237 9.81 24.36 -1.18
C GLU A 237 9.97 25.10 0.16
N GLU A 238 9.24 24.69 1.19
CA GLU A 238 9.30 25.28 2.52
C GLU A 238 9.48 24.20 3.59
N LYS A 239 10.64 24.20 4.24
CA LYS A 239 10.99 23.18 5.25
C LYS A 239 10.29 23.42 6.58
N ASN A 240 9.96 24.67 6.90
CA ASN A 240 9.35 25.05 8.18
C ASN A 240 8.17 26.00 7.95
N LEU A 241 6.96 25.48 8.06
CA LEU A 241 5.74 26.28 7.88
C LEU A 241 5.53 27.25 9.04
N THR A 242 5.17 28.49 8.71
CA THR A 242 4.67 29.49 9.68
C THR A 242 3.32 29.08 10.27
N ALA A 243 2.85 29.75 11.33
CA ALA A 243 1.53 29.48 11.91
C ALA A 243 0.38 29.62 10.90
N VAL A 244 0.45 30.63 10.02
CA VAL A 244 -0.56 30.84 8.97
C VAL A 244 -0.52 29.73 7.92
N GLN A 245 0.67 29.33 7.47
CA GLN A 245 0.82 28.24 6.49
C GLN A 245 0.38 26.89 7.07
N ASN A 246 0.67 26.63 8.36
CA ASN A 246 0.15 25.45 9.07
C ASN A 246 -1.38 25.41 9.07
N ARG A 247 -2.03 26.52 9.43
CA ARG A 247 -3.49 26.61 9.39
C ARG A 247 -4.04 26.32 7.99
N ARG A 248 -3.42 26.87 6.95
CA ARG A 248 -3.85 26.63 5.55
C ARG A 248 -3.61 25.20 5.08
N LEU A 249 -2.52 24.56 5.51
CA LEU A 249 -2.26 23.15 5.21
C LEU A 249 -3.33 22.26 5.86
N ARG A 250 -3.71 22.51 7.11
CA ARG A 250 -4.82 21.79 7.76
C ARG A 250 -6.13 22.00 7.04
N GLN A 251 -6.48 23.24 6.69
CA GLN A 251 -7.68 23.56 5.92
C GLN A 251 -7.71 22.76 4.61
N TRP A 252 -6.60 22.78 3.87
CA TRP A 252 -6.46 22.02 2.63
C TRP A 252 -6.65 20.52 2.88
N PHE A 253 -5.89 19.92 3.81
CA PHE A 253 -5.93 18.47 4.08
C PHE A 253 -7.33 18.00 4.46
N TRP A 254 -7.98 18.68 5.42
CA TRP A 254 -9.30 18.28 5.90
C TRP A 254 -10.36 18.44 4.82
N ARG A 255 -10.35 19.57 4.10
CA ARG A 255 -11.31 19.82 3.01
C ARG A 255 -11.14 18.84 1.88
N THR A 256 -9.92 18.56 1.43
CA THR A 256 -9.69 17.59 0.34
C THR A 256 -10.01 16.16 0.75
N ALA A 257 -9.77 15.79 2.01
CA ALA A 257 -10.05 14.46 2.52
C ALA A 257 -11.57 14.21 2.68
N PHE A 258 -12.29 15.11 3.35
CA PHE A 258 -13.73 14.96 3.60
C PHE A 258 -14.59 15.18 2.33
N SER A 259 -14.23 16.14 1.47
CA SER A 259 -14.92 16.33 0.19
C SER A 259 -14.58 15.27 -0.87
N GLN A 260 -13.62 14.38 -0.55
CA GLN A 260 -13.12 13.36 -1.47
C GLN A 260 -12.57 13.96 -2.77
N HIS A 261 -11.86 15.08 -2.67
CA HIS A 261 -11.38 15.90 -3.79
C HIS A 261 -10.56 15.14 -4.83
N PHE A 262 -9.83 14.10 -4.40
CA PHE A 262 -9.00 13.26 -5.29
C PHE A 262 -9.67 11.95 -5.72
N ARG A 263 -10.97 11.76 -5.46
CA ARG A 263 -11.68 10.53 -5.84
C ARG A 263 -11.74 10.41 -7.36
N GLY A 264 -11.08 9.39 -7.91
CA GLY A 264 -11.02 9.19 -9.36
C GLY A 264 -10.27 10.30 -10.10
N ALA A 265 -9.43 11.07 -9.38
CA ALA A 265 -8.66 12.15 -9.97
C ALA A 265 -7.72 11.63 -11.07
N SER A 266 -7.73 12.32 -12.21
CA SER A 266 -6.72 12.09 -13.25
C SER A 266 -5.37 12.63 -12.81
N GLU A 267 -4.30 12.14 -13.42
CA GLU A 267 -2.96 12.65 -13.16
C GLU A 267 -2.82 14.14 -13.53
N ALA A 268 -3.52 14.59 -14.56
CA ALA A 268 -3.59 16.01 -14.93
C ALA A 268 -4.22 16.86 -13.81
N PHE A 269 -5.29 16.36 -13.19
CA PHE A 269 -5.90 17.03 -12.05
C PHE A 269 -4.93 17.09 -10.86
N VAL A 270 -4.29 15.96 -10.50
CA VAL A 270 -3.28 15.94 -9.42
C VAL A 270 -2.13 16.91 -9.70
N THR A 271 -1.60 16.96 -10.93
CA THR A 271 -0.60 17.96 -11.33
C THR A 271 -1.07 19.39 -11.05
N SER A 272 -2.28 19.75 -11.47
CA SER A 272 -2.83 21.09 -11.21
C SER A 272 -3.04 21.35 -9.71
N SER A 273 -3.46 20.33 -8.95
CA SER A 273 -3.68 20.42 -7.51
C SER A 273 -2.38 20.66 -6.73
N ILE A 274 -1.23 20.17 -7.21
CA ILE A 274 0.08 20.50 -6.61
C ILE A 274 0.29 22.01 -6.64
N GLY A 275 0.10 22.64 -7.81
CA GLY A 275 0.24 24.09 -7.98
C GLY A 275 -0.75 24.88 -7.14
N SER A 276 -2.03 24.49 -7.13
CA SER A 276 -3.05 25.15 -6.31
C SER A 276 -2.82 24.98 -4.80
N ALA A 277 -2.35 23.81 -4.35
CA ALA A 277 -2.02 23.58 -2.95
C ALA A 277 -0.86 24.48 -2.50
N ILE A 278 0.19 24.61 -3.31
CA ILE A 278 1.32 25.50 -3.04
C ILE A 278 0.87 26.97 -2.99
N ALA A 279 0.10 27.40 -4.00
CA ALA A 279 -0.44 28.75 -4.07
C ALA A 279 -1.26 29.11 -2.82
N TRP A 280 -2.13 28.22 -2.40
CA TRP A 280 -2.91 28.41 -1.18
C TRP A 280 -2.04 28.36 0.08
N ILE A 281 -1.33 27.26 0.30
CA ILE A 281 -0.68 26.96 1.57
C ILE A 281 0.49 27.90 1.82
N LEU A 282 1.39 28.05 0.84
CA LEU A 282 2.60 28.84 1.01
C LEU A 282 2.39 30.33 0.77
N ARG A 283 1.54 30.71 -0.20
CA ARG A 283 1.37 32.12 -0.63
C ARG A 283 0.04 32.74 -0.20
N GLY A 284 -0.99 31.94 0.10
CA GLY A 284 -2.32 32.45 0.45
C GLY A 284 -3.14 32.91 -0.73
N GLU A 285 -2.82 32.43 -1.92
CA GLU A 285 -3.51 32.76 -3.16
C GLU A 285 -4.72 31.82 -3.34
N GLY A 286 -5.90 32.39 -3.59
CA GLY A 286 -7.15 31.65 -3.74
C GLY A 286 -7.99 31.59 -2.46
N ALA A 287 -8.83 30.56 -2.35
CA ALA A 287 -9.74 30.37 -1.23
C ALA A 287 -9.81 28.89 -0.81
N ALA A 288 -9.96 28.63 0.49
CA ALA A 288 -10.06 27.28 1.05
C ALA A 288 -11.20 26.46 0.43
N ASP A 289 -12.30 27.13 0.06
CA ASP A 289 -13.50 26.51 -0.51
C ASP A 289 -13.27 25.84 -1.87
N HIS A 290 -12.20 26.19 -2.58
CA HIS A 290 -11.80 25.50 -3.82
C HIS A 290 -11.41 24.03 -3.59
N PHE A 291 -11.05 23.67 -2.36
CA PHE A 291 -10.65 22.31 -1.99
C PHE A 291 -11.81 21.46 -1.44
N GLY A 292 -13.03 22.01 -1.49
CA GLY A 292 -14.25 21.37 -1.00
C GLY A 292 -14.76 21.94 0.32
N GLN A 293 -15.90 21.40 0.74
CA GLN A 293 -16.65 21.84 1.91
C GLN A 293 -16.70 20.73 2.97
N ALA A 294 -16.85 21.14 4.23
CA ALA A 294 -17.14 20.20 5.31
C ALA A 294 -18.50 19.51 5.05
N PRO A 295 -18.60 18.18 5.24
CA PRO A 295 -19.86 17.47 5.10
C PRO A 295 -20.82 17.90 6.21
N LYS A 296 -22.08 18.12 5.84
CA LYS A 296 -23.16 18.41 6.80
C LYS A 296 -23.59 17.13 7.53
N ALA A 297 -24.31 17.29 8.65
CA ALA A 297 -24.79 16.18 9.47
C ALA A 297 -25.52 15.09 8.67
N ASP A 298 -26.45 15.45 7.77
CA ASP A 298 -27.17 14.47 6.93
C ASP A 298 -26.24 13.66 6.02
N ALA A 299 -25.18 14.28 5.49
CA ALA A 299 -24.19 13.60 4.66
C ALA A 299 -23.34 12.64 5.50
N ILE A 300 -22.98 13.02 6.73
CA ILE A 300 -22.26 12.14 7.67
C ILE A 300 -23.14 10.94 8.05
N ARG A 301 -24.39 11.20 8.44
CA ARG A 301 -25.38 10.20 8.84
C ARG A 301 -25.63 9.13 7.77
N SER A 302 -25.71 9.55 6.52
CA SER A 302 -25.97 8.67 5.36
C SER A 302 -24.71 7.97 4.82
N THR A 303 -23.51 8.42 5.20
CA THR A 303 -22.26 7.80 4.75
C THR A 303 -21.98 6.51 5.50
N LYS A 304 -21.73 5.44 4.75
CA LYS A 304 -21.30 4.16 5.32
C LYS A 304 -19.80 4.14 5.59
N PHE A 305 -19.42 3.62 6.75
CA PHE A 305 -18.04 3.41 7.14
C PHE A 305 -17.43 2.26 6.35
N HIS A 306 -16.49 2.61 5.48
CA HIS A 306 -15.61 1.68 4.82
C HIS A 306 -14.20 2.24 4.92
N PHE A 307 -13.34 1.64 5.74
CA PHE A 307 -12.01 2.18 6.06
C PHE A 307 -11.13 2.52 4.84
N ARG A 308 -11.34 1.86 3.70
CA ARG A 308 -10.63 2.18 2.44
C ARG A 308 -11.03 3.54 1.85
N ALA A 309 -12.23 4.04 2.14
CA ALA A 309 -12.72 5.33 1.66
C ALA A 309 -12.02 6.49 2.37
N ALA A 310 -11.66 7.53 1.60
CA ALA A 310 -10.96 8.71 2.12
C ALA A 310 -11.73 9.41 3.24
N ILE A 311 -13.05 9.52 3.13
CA ILE A 311 -13.91 10.13 4.15
C ILE A 311 -13.88 9.35 5.47
N ALA A 312 -13.80 8.01 5.41
CA ALA A 312 -13.70 7.17 6.60
C ALA A 312 -12.33 7.31 7.28
N LYS A 313 -11.24 7.37 6.50
CA LYS A 313 -9.90 7.66 7.02
C LYS A 313 -9.83 9.03 7.67
N ALA A 314 -10.38 10.05 7.01
CA ALA A 314 -10.48 11.41 7.56
C ALA A 314 -11.26 11.43 8.88
N PHE A 315 -12.41 10.76 8.93
CA PHE A 315 -13.22 10.62 10.14
C PHE A 315 -12.44 9.97 11.29
N VAL A 316 -11.73 8.87 11.03
CA VAL A 316 -10.90 8.18 12.02
C VAL A 316 -9.78 9.09 12.56
N ILE A 317 -9.10 9.82 11.69
CA ILE A 317 -8.05 10.77 12.09
C ILE A 317 -8.67 11.90 12.93
N ALA A 318 -9.83 12.43 12.52
CA ALA A 318 -10.54 13.49 13.24
C ALA A 318 -10.99 13.01 14.64
N LEU A 319 -11.47 11.77 14.74
CA LEU A 319 -11.86 11.15 16.00
C LEU A 319 -10.65 10.94 16.91
N ALA A 320 -9.55 10.39 16.41
CA ALA A 320 -8.30 10.25 17.20
C ALA A 320 -7.82 11.61 17.75
N LYS A 321 -7.95 12.66 16.95
CA LYS A 321 -7.56 14.02 17.34
C LYS A 321 -8.43 14.60 18.47
N SER A 322 -9.67 14.13 18.63
CA SER A 322 -10.53 14.44 19.78
C SER A 322 -10.12 13.74 21.08
N GLY A 323 -9.13 12.84 21.05
CA GLY A 323 -8.64 12.12 22.22
C GLY A 323 -9.69 11.17 22.84
N PRO A 324 -10.22 10.20 22.07
CA PRO A 324 -11.35 9.38 22.49
C PRO A 324 -10.98 8.55 23.72
N ARG A 325 -11.94 8.47 24.64
CA ARG A 325 -11.89 7.62 25.83
C ARG A 325 -12.85 6.46 25.69
N ASN A 326 -12.52 5.31 26.26
CA ASN A 326 -13.41 4.15 26.25
C ASN A 326 -14.74 4.50 26.94
N ILE A 327 -15.85 4.38 26.22
CA ILE A 327 -17.19 4.78 26.69
C ILE A 327 -17.59 4.04 27.98
N THR A 328 -17.08 2.83 28.20
CA THR A 328 -17.44 1.96 29.34
C THR A 328 -16.68 2.24 30.64
N ASN A 329 -15.51 2.89 30.60
CA ASN A 329 -14.67 3.06 31.80
C ASN A 329 -13.83 4.34 31.83
N GLY A 330 -13.88 5.17 30.78
CA GLY A 330 -13.22 6.47 30.71
C GLY A 330 -11.70 6.41 30.47
N ALA A 331 -11.10 5.23 30.34
CA ALA A 331 -9.68 5.11 30.05
C ALA A 331 -9.38 5.62 28.63
N ALA A 332 -8.26 6.32 28.46
CA ALA A 332 -7.81 6.77 27.14
C ALA A 332 -7.65 5.58 26.18
N VAL A 333 -8.06 5.77 24.92
CA VAL A 333 -7.82 4.78 23.86
C VAL A 333 -6.35 4.87 23.43
N ASP A 334 -5.71 3.72 23.24
CA ASP A 334 -4.37 3.67 22.64
C ASP A 334 -4.46 4.01 21.16
N LEU A 335 -4.13 5.27 20.83
CA LEU A 335 -4.17 5.77 19.45
C LEU A 335 -3.04 5.22 18.59
N VAL A 336 -1.92 4.80 19.17
CA VAL A 336 -0.84 4.18 18.40
C VAL A 336 -1.30 2.82 17.90
N ASP A 337 -1.96 2.04 18.77
CA ASP A 337 -2.58 0.77 18.37
C ASP A 337 -3.75 0.98 17.40
N ALA A 338 -4.67 1.91 17.70
CA ALA A 338 -5.86 2.18 16.87
C ALA A 338 -5.54 2.79 15.50
N LEU A 339 -4.37 3.41 15.33
CA LEU A 339 -3.87 3.95 14.06
C LEU A 339 -2.75 3.10 13.44
N SER A 340 -2.60 1.85 13.88
CA SER A 340 -1.64 0.91 13.30
C SER A 340 -2.25 0.09 12.14
N THR A 341 -1.40 -0.34 11.20
CA THR A 341 -1.82 -1.16 10.04
C THR A 341 -2.42 -2.52 10.44
N TYR A 342 -2.05 -3.05 11.61
CA TYR A 342 -2.44 -4.38 12.07
C TYR A 342 -3.83 -4.42 12.74
N ASN A 343 -4.41 -3.27 13.08
CA ASN A 343 -5.59 -3.20 13.95
C ASN A 343 -6.75 -2.36 13.39
N ASN A 344 -7.11 -2.61 12.12
CA ASN A 344 -8.39 -2.16 11.53
C ASN A 344 -9.66 -2.67 12.27
N LYS A 345 -9.48 -3.42 13.37
CA LYS A 345 -10.51 -4.01 14.22
C LYS A 345 -10.88 -3.15 15.44
N GLN A 346 -10.21 -2.02 15.68
CA GLN A 346 -10.51 -1.13 16.82
C GLN A 346 -11.65 -0.12 16.53
N TYR A 347 -12.29 -0.21 15.36
CA TYR A 347 -13.45 0.60 15.00
C TYR A 347 -14.72 -0.20 15.28
N HIS A 348 -15.50 0.28 16.23
CA HIS A 348 -16.63 -0.45 16.78
C HIS A 348 -17.93 0.32 16.62
N HIS A 349 -19.03 -0.41 16.46
CA HIS A 349 -20.36 0.17 16.44
C HIS A 349 -20.80 0.52 17.87
N ILE A 350 -21.15 1.78 18.13
CA ILE A 350 -21.72 2.22 19.42
C ILE A 350 -23.04 1.48 19.66
N TYR A 351 -23.92 1.44 18.66
CA TYR A 351 -25.09 0.57 18.65
C TYR A 351 -24.68 -0.78 18.05
N PRO A 352 -24.59 -1.87 18.84
CA PRO A 352 -24.00 -3.11 18.38
C PRO A 352 -24.67 -3.67 17.13
N GLN A 353 -23.85 -4.14 16.18
CA GLN A 353 -24.33 -4.65 14.91
C GLN A 353 -25.29 -5.85 15.07
N ALA A 354 -25.05 -6.73 16.04
CA ALA A 354 -25.92 -7.88 16.32
C ALA A 354 -27.32 -7.43 16.77
N TRP A 355 -27.37 -6.46 17.69
CA TRP A 355 -28.61 -5.86 18.18
C TRP A 355 -29.39 -5.16 17.05
N LEU A 356 -28.73 -4.31 16.26
CA LEU A 356 -29.37 -3.62 15.13
C LEU A 356 -29.95 -4.57 14.09
N LYS A 357 -29.29 -5.71 13.83
CA LYS A 357 -29.81 -6.76 12.93
C LYS A 357 -31.06 -7.43 13.49
N ALA A 358 -31.11 -7.69 14.80
CA ALA A 358 -32.29 -8.25 15.45
C ALA A 358 -33.50 -7.29 15.34
N GLU A 359 -33.24 -5.99 15.49
CA GLU A 359 -34.22 -4.91 15.30
C GLU A 359 -34.54 -4.61 13.82
N LYS A 360 -33.97 -5.36 12.87
CA LYS A 360 -34.17 -5.21 11.42
C LYS A 360 -33.79 -3.81 10.88
N ILE A 361 -32.87 -3.13 11.54
CA ILE A 361 -32.33 -1.84 11.12
C ILE A 361 -31.23 -2.06 10.08
N THR A 362 -31.28 -1.31 8.97
CA THR A 362 -30.39 -1.51 7.81
C THR A 362 -29.22 -0.53 7.73
N ASN A 363 -29.34 0.67 8.31
CA ASN A 363 -28.27 1.69 8.31
C ASN A 363 -27.25 1.45 9.43
N ILE A 364 -26.72 0.23 9.54
CA ILE A 364 -25.86 -0.20 10.66
C ILE A 364 -24.50 0.50 10.61
N ASP A 365 -23.91 0.56 9.41
CA ASP A 365 -22.53 1.03 9.22
C ASP A 365 -22.44 2.55 9.02
N SER A 366 -23.40 3.34 9.52
CA SER A 366 -23.30 4.81 9.46
C SER A 366 -21.99 5.28 10.12
N LEU A 367 -21.30 6.28 9.56
CA LEU A 367 -20.13 6.90 10.19
C LEU A 367 -20.45 7.33 11.64
N SER A 368 -21.66 7.84 11.87
CA SER A 368 -22.14 8.29 13.18
C SER A 368 -22.41 7.15 14.15
N ASN A 369 -22.31 5.89 13.73
CA ASN A 369 -22.36 4.73 14.63
C ASN A 369 -20.95 4.21 14.99
N ILE A 370 -19.87 4.76 14.41
CA ILE A 370 -18.51 4.24 14.63
C ILE A 370 -17.79 4.99 15.75
N CYS A 371 -17.07 4.27 16.60
CA CYS A 371 -16.20 4.80 17.64
C CYS A 371 -14.86 4.04 17.71
N MET A 372 -13.90 4.57 18.46
CA MET A 372 -12.69 3.88 18.82
C MET A 372 -12.84 3.34 20.25
N LEU A 373 -12.73 2.03 20.40
CA LEU A 373 -12.69 1.37 21.71
C LEU A 373 -11.56 0.37 21.70
N SER A 374 -11.01 0.06 22.88
CA SER A 374 -10.13 -1.10 23.00
C SER A 374 -10.94 -2.39 22.86
N ALA A 375 -10.33 -3.42 22.26
CA ALA A 375 -10.96 -4.72 22.09
C ALA A 375 -11.57 -5.31 23.39
N SER A 376 -10.93 -5.09 24.55
CA SER A 376 -11.46 -5.55 25.84
C SER A 376 -12.78 -4.86 26.22
N GLN A 377 -12.87 -3.55 25.96
CA GLN A 377 -14.09 -2.78 26.22
C GLN A 377 -15.18 -3.08 25.19
N ASN A 378 -14.84 -3.25 23.92
CA ASN A 378 -15.81 -3.72 22.93
C ASN A 378 -16.38 -5.10 23.28
N ASN A 379 -15.54 -6.02 23.78
CA ASN A 379 -16.01 -7.34 24.23
C ASN A 379 -16.90 -7.24 25.49
N LYS A 380 -16.67 -6.27 26.38
CA LYS A 380 -17.56 -5.97 27.52
C LYS A 380 -18.94 -5.52 27.05
N VAL A 381 -19.01 -4.71 25.98
CA VAL A 381 -20.28 -4.27 25.38
C VAL A 381 -20.99 -5.42 24.65
N SER A 382 -20.26 -6.23 23.89
CA SER A 382 -20.80 -7.36 23.10
C SER A 382 -21.99 -6.92 22.24
N ASP A 383 -23.16 -7.53 22.42
CA ASP A 383 -24.43 -7.28 21.76
C ASP A 383 -25.45 -6.62 22.70
N THR A 384 -24.98 -6.06 23.83
CA THR A 384 -25.84 -5.42 24.83
C THR A 384 -26.60 -4.25 24.22
N PRO A 385 -27.93 -4.15 24.43
CA PRO A 385 -28.71 -3.05 23.92
C PRO A 385 -28.17 -1.68 24.38
N PRO A 386 -28.11 -0.67 23.49
CA PRO A 386 -27.61 0.67 23.83
C PRO A 386 -28.37 1.36 24.95
N HIS A 387 -29.69 1.13 25.05
CA HIS A 387 -30.53 1.64 26.13
C HIS A 387 -30.26 0.98 27.50
N GLU A 388 -29.47 -0.10 27.54
CA GLU A 388 -29.01 -0.72 28.78
C GLU A 388 -27.57 -0.28 29.10
N TYR A 389 -26.64 -0.47 28.16
CA TYR A 389 -25.22 -0.27 28.46
C TYR A 389 -24.81 1.20 28.52
N LEU A 390 -25.41 2.10 27.73
CA LEU A 390 -25.05 3.53 27.76
C LEU A 390 -25.48 4.19 29.08
N PRO A 391 -26.72 4.00 29.59
CA PRO A 391 -27.07 4.47 30.94
C PRO A 391 -26.21 3.85 32.04
N ALA A 392 -25.89 2.56 31.94
CA ALA A 392 -24.98 1.92 32.89
C ALA A 392 -23.58 2.54 32.87
N ALA A 393 -23.04 2.83 31.67
CA ALA A 393 -21.75 3.49 31.51
C ALA A 393 -21.77 4.93 32.04
N ILE A 394 -22.83 5.71 31.79
CA ILE A 394 -22.99 7.06 32.35
C ILE A 394 -22.95 7.02 33.89
N ASN A 395 -23.66 6.06 34.50
CA ASN A 395 -23.64 5.88 35.95
C ASN A 395 -22.25 5.45 36.48
N GLU A 396 -21.56 4.54 35.78
CA GLU A 396 -20.21 4.07 36.14
C GLU A 396 -19.17 5.20 36.05
N LEU A 397 -19.28 6.05 35.03
CA LEU A 397 -18.38 7.19 34.80
C LEU A 397 -18.63 8.37 35.75
N ALA A 398 -19.84 8.51 36.29
CA ALA A 398 -20.24 9.61 37.17
C ALA A 398 -19.85 10.98 36.56
N SER A 399 -19.04 11.78 37.26
CA SER A 399 -18.65 13.13 36.82
C SER A 399 -17.79 13.15 35.55
N GLU A 400 -17.23 12.02 35.13
CA GLU A 400 -16.43 11.93 33.89
C GLU A 400 -17.29 11.72 32.63
N ALA A 401 -18.60 11.42 32.78
CA ALA A 401 -19.45 11.03 31.66
C ALA A 401 -19.48 12.08 30.54
N GLU A 402 -19.67 13.36 30.88
CA GLU A 402 -19.70 14.46 29.91
C GLU A 402 -18.41 14.52 29.09
N GLY A 403 -17.26 14.48 29.77
CA GLY A 403 -15.96 14.55 29.11
C GLY A 403 -15.66 13.32 28.23
N VAL A 404 -16.12 12.12 28.63
CA VAL A 404 -15.94 10.89 27.84
C VAL A 404 -16.80 10.94 26.59
N PHE A 405 -18.07 11.33 26.71
CA PHE A 405 -19.00 11.42 25.58
C PHE A 405 -18.56 12.52 24.60
N ALA A 406 -18.16 13.68 25.09
CA ALA A 406 -17.60 14.76 24.26
C ALA A 406 -16.35 14.31 23.48
N SER A 407 -15.43 13.58 24.12
CA SER A 407 -14.22 13.06 23.45
C SER A 407 -14.52 12.04 22.34
N ASN A 408 -15.71 11.43 22.35
CA ASN A 408 -16.20 10.49 21.33
C ASN A 408 -17.15 11.16 20.31
N LEU A 409 -17.31 12.49 20.40
CA LEU A 409 -18.25 13.28 19.59
C LEU A 409 -19.69 12.74 19.76
N MET A 410 -20.08 12.40 20.99
CA MET A 410 -21.44 11.94 21.32
C MET A 410 -22.27 13.09 21.90
N PRO A 411 -23.61 13.07 21.73
CA PRO A 411 -24.50 14.00 22.43
C PRO A 411 -24.28 13.98 23.94
N SER A 412 -24.31 15.14 24.58
CA SER A 412 -24.08 15.25 26.02
C SER A 412 -25.10 14.39 26.81
N PRO A 413 -24.63 13.53 27.75
CA PRO A 413 -25.51 12.76 28.62
C PRO A 413 -26.26 13.62 29.65
N GLU A 414 -25.92 14.90 29.83
CA GLU A 414 -26.66 15.80 30.73
C GLU A 414 -28.01 16.25 30.14
N VAL A 415 -28.10 16.28 28.81
CA VAL A 415 -29.29 16.77 28.08
C VAL A 415 -29.95 15.68 27.22
N THR A 416 -29.34 14.50 27.11
CA THR A 416 -29.81 13.39 26.27
C THR A 416 -30.12 12.17 27.14
N ASP A 417 -31.36 11.71 27.11
CA ASP A 417 -31.75 10.47 27.79
C ASP A 417 -31.45 9.23 26.94
N TYR A 418 -30.27 8.66 27.15
CA TYR A 418 -29.81 7.44 26.48
C TYR A 418 -30.63 6.18 26.80
N SER A 419 -31.50 6.18 27.81
CA SER A 419 -32.37 5.04 28.13
C SER A 419 -33.56 4.91 27.17
N THR A 420 -33.91 5.99 26.47
CA THR A 420 -35.04 6.03 25.53
C THR A 420 -34.65 6.47 24.12
N LEU A 421 -33.38 6.88 23.93
CA LEU A 421 -32.88 7.40 22.66
C LEU A 421 -32.90 6.35 21.55
N THR A 422 -33.75 6.59 20.55
CA THR A 422 -33.83 5.72 19.38
C THR A 422 -32.53 5.76 18.58
N TYR A 423 -32.24 4.70 17.80
CA TYR A 423 -31.05 4.69 16.96
C TYR A 423 -31.05 5.85 15.94
N ASP A 424 -32.22 6.21 15.42
CA ASP A 424 -32.34 7.25 14.41
C ASP A 424 -32.06 8.65 14.99
N ASP A 425 -32.62 8.93 16.17
CA ASP A 425 -32.38 10.17 16.91
C ASP A 425 -30.93 10.26 17.39
N PHE A 426 -30.34 9.14 17.82
CA PHE A 426 -28.92 9.06 18.16
C PHE A 426 -28.05 9.42 16.96
N LEU A 427 -28.29 8.80 15.80
CA LEU A 427 -27.53 9.10 14.60
C LEU A 427 -27.69 10.57 14.21
N ALA A 428 -28.89 11.14 14.27
CA ALA A 428 -29.13 12.55 13.98
C ALA A 428 -28.31 13.47 14.91
N ALA A 429 -28.45 13.29 16.23
CA ALA A 429 -27.77 14.12 17.22
C ALA A 429 -26.24 13.99 17.15
N ARG A 430 -25.70 12.76 17.04
CA ARG A 430 -24.25 12.53 16.92
C ARG A 430 -23.68 13.09 15.61
N SER A 431 -24.45 13.06 14.53
CA SER A 431 -23.99 13.61 13.24
C SER A 431 -23.79 15.13 13.30
N GLU A 432 -24.56 15.85 14.11
CA GLU A 432 -24.38 17.28 14.36
C GLU A 432 -23.10 17.57 15.16
N GLU A 433 -22.80 16.77 16.20
CA GLU A 433 -21.53 16.87 16.93
C GLU A 433 -20.32 16.64 16.01
N ILE A 434 -20.39 15.58 15.19
CA ILE A 434 -19.33 15.28 14.21
C ILE A 434 -19.21 16.40 13.18
N ALA A 435 -20.32 16.91 12.65
CA ALA A 435 -20.32 17.99 11.66
C ALA A 435 -19.63 19.25 12.20
N ARG A 436 -19.97 19.67 13.43
CA ARG A 436 -19.34 20.82 14.09
C ARG A 436 -17.84 20.64 14.26
N HIS A 437 -17.42 19.47 14.73
CA HIS A 437 -15.98 19.17 14.89
C HIS A 437 -15.24 19.19 13.55
N VAL A 438 -15.81 18.54 12.52
CA VAL A 438 -15.24 18.50 11.17
C VAL A 438 -15.17 19.89 10.54
N GLU A 439 -16.17 20.75 10.76
CA GLU A 439 -16.18 22.13 10.29
C GLU A 439 -15.04 22.94 10.92
N SER A 440 -14.82 22.82 12.23
CA SER A 440 -13.69 23.46 12.91
C SER A 440 -12.34 22.99 12.36
N LEU A 441 -12.16 21.69 12.13
CA LEU A 441 -10.96 21.14 11.48
C LEU A 441 -10.78 21.69 10.05
N CYS A 442 -11.86 21.76 9.25
CA CYS A 442 -11.84 22.34 7.91
C CYS A 442 -11.57 23.85 7.90
N ASN A 443 -11.73 24.54 9.03
CA ASN A 443 -11.33 25.93 9.25
C ASN A 443 -9.87 26.08 9.72
N GLY A 444 -9.17 24.96 9.91
CA GLY A 444 -7.74 24.90 10.24
C GLY A 444 -7.44 24.95 11.72
N ASP A 445 -8.45 24.73 12.56
CA ASP A 445 -8.32 24.75 14.01
C ASP A 445 -7.55 23.51 14.51
N LEU A 446 -7.12 23.57 15.78
CA LEU A 446 -6.20 22.60 16.38
C LEU A 446 -6.89 21.38 16.98
#